data_AF-A0A849BM61-F1
#
_entry.id   AF-A0A849BM61-F1
#
_cell.length_a   1.000
_cell.length_b   1.000
_cell.length_c   1.000
_cell.angle_alpha   90.00
_cell.angle_beta   90.00
_cell.angle_gamma   90.00
#
_symmetry.space_group_name_H-M   'P 1'
#
loop_
_entity.id
_entity.type
_entity.pdbx_description
1 polymer ?
#
loop_
_entity_poly.entity_id
_entity_poly.type
_entity_poly.pdbx_seq_one_letter_code
_entity_poly.pdbx_strand_id
1 'polypeptide(L)'
;GVLACAVGDVTAAPLRAAGVEPLVPARWRLGALMRELSDHLVAEPRARVTTSAGELVVRARAAVLDGRVLELAPGPLAVLTRLAAAGGVVVARADLLAALPSAVDDHAVDVAVGRVRAVLPDGVVRTVVKRGYRLETA
;
A
#
# COMPACT_ATOMS: atom_id res chain seq x y z
N GLY A 1 -0.11 -1.55 7.13
CA GLY A 1 -0.36 -1.00 8.48
C GLY A 1 0.63 0.11 8.79
N VAL A 2 0.57 0.66 10.00
CA VAL A 2 1.60 1.56 10.55
C VAL A 2 2.50 0.73 11.46
N LEU A 3 3.82 0.87 11.32
CA LEU A 3 4.80 0.23 12.20
C LEU A 3 5.12 1.18 13.35
N ALA A 4 4.89 0.74 14.58
CA ALA A 4 5.33 1.45 15.78
C ALA A 4 6.81 1.14 16.06
N CYS A 5 7.56 2.12 16.56
CA CYS A 5 8.99 2.01 16.82
C CYS A 5 9.31 2.69 18.14
N ALA A 6 10.19 2.09 18.94
CA ALA A 6 10.68 2.66 20.18
C ALA A 6 12.18 2.44 20.31
N VAL A 7 12.90 3.40 20.90
CA VAL A 7 14.37 3.34 20.98
C VAL A 7 14.82 2.29 21.99
N GLY A 8 14.06 2.08 23.06
CA GLY A 8 14.33 1.10 24.11
C GLY A 8 13.13 0.91 25.02
N ASP A 9 13.27 0.07 26.05
CA ASP A 9 12.14 -0.42 26.83
C ASP A 9 11.34 0.66 27.55
N VAL A 10 12.00 1.71 28.05
CA VAL A 10 11.31 2.85 28.70
C VAL A 10 10.31 3.50 27.73
N THR A 11 10.71 3.69 26.47
CA THR A 11 9.83 4.27 25.43
C THR A 11 8.85 3.27 24.82
N ALA A 12 9.14 1.96 24.90
CA ALA A 12 8.27 0.91 24.41
C ALA A 12 7.13 0.57 25.39
N ALA A 13 7.39 0.69 26.69
CA ALA A 13 6.42 0.39 27.75
C ALA A 13 5.03 1.02 27.56
N PRO A 14 4.89 2.34 27.28
CA PRO A 14 3.57 2.93 27.06
C PRO A 14 2.85 2.40 25.81
N LEU A 15 3.59 2.03 24.75
CA LEU A 15 3.02 1.42 23.55
C LEU A 15 2.49 0.02 23.86
N ARG A 16 3.29 -0.80 24.56
CA ARG A 16 2.89 -2.14 24.99
C ARG A 16 1.68 -2.13 25.92
N ALA A 17 1.64 -1.17 26.84
CA ALA A 17 0.47 -0.97 27.72
C ALA A 17 -0.81 -0.64 26.94
N ALA A 18 -0.69 -0.02 25.76
CA ALA A 18 -1.79 0.23 24.83
C ALA A 18 -2.05 -0.94 23.84
N GLY A 19 -1.39 -2.09 24.03
CA GLY A 19 -1.52 -3.27 23.16
C GLY A 19 -0.77 -3.17 21.82
N VAL A 20 0.14 -2.20 21.67
CA VAL A 20 0.96 -2.02 20.48
C VAL A 20 2.36 -2.56 20.75
N GLU A 21 2.78 -3.60 20.04
CA GLU A 21 4.17 -4.09 20.13
C GLU A 21 5.05 -3.30 19.14
N PRO A 22 6.00 -2.48 19.62
CA PRO A 22 6.87 -1.71 18.74
C PRO A 22 8.11 -2.52 18.32
N LEU A 23 8.66 -2.16 17.17
CA LEU A 23 10.03 -2.51 16.81
C LEU A 23 10.99 -1.81 17.79
N VAL A 24 11.82 -2.59 18.49
CA VAL A 24 12.83 -2.10 19.42
C VAL A 24 14.20 -2.66 19.01
N PRO A 25 15.22 -1.82 18.77
CA PRO A 25 16.53 -2.29 18.36
C PRO A 25 17.25 -3.00 19.51
N ALA A 26 18.13 -3.95 19.16
CA ALA A 26 18.97 -4.66 20.13
C ALA A 26 19.88 -3.73 20.96
N ARG A 27 20.20 -2.54 20.43
CA ARG A 27 20.94 -1.48 21.15
C ARG A 27 20.05 -0.25 21.25
N TRP A 28 19.86 0.30 22.45
CA TRP A 28 18.95 1.42 22.66
C TRP A 28 19.54 2.77 22.26
N ARG A 29 19.73 2.95 20.96
CA ARG A 29 20.26 4.16 20.34
C ARG A 29 19.43 4.49 19.12
N LEU A 30 19.20 5.78 18.85
CA LEU A 30 18.45 6.20 17.67
C LEU A 30 19.05 5.64 16.37
N GLY A 31 20.38 5.66 16.22
CA GLY A 31 21.03 5.09 15.04
C GLY A 31 20.81 3.58 14.86
N ALA A 32 20.68 2.83 15.96
CA ALA A 32 20.36 1.41 15.90
C ALA A 32 18.88 1.18 15.54
N LEU A 33 17.97 2.00 16.07
CA LEU A 33 16.56 1.99 15.66
C LEU A 33 16.42 2.28 14.15
N MET A 34 17.13 3.28 13.64
CA MET A 34 17.08 3.64 12.22
C MET A 34 17.55 2.49 11.33
N ARG A 35 18.63 1.79 11.70
CA ARG A 35 19.10 0.61 10.99
C ARG A 35 18.06 -0.51 11.01
N GLU A 36 17.55 -0.86 12.19
CA GLU A 36 16.54 -1.93 12.34
C GLU A 36 15.28 -1.62 11.53
N LEU A 37 14.81 -0.37 11.58
CA LEU A 37 13.68 0.11 10.79
C LEU A 37 13.96 0.00 9.28
N SER A 38 15.14 0.39 8.82
CA SER A 38 15.52 0.25 7.41
C SER A 38 15.53 -1.21 6.98
N ASP A 39 16.13 -2.09 7.78
CA ASP A 39 16.20 -3.53 7.49
C ASP A 39 14.79 -4.15 7.46
N HIS A 40 13.92 -3.78 8.41
CA HIS A 40 12.52 -4.19 8.42
C HIS A 40 11.76 -3.71 7.17
N LEU A 41 11.93 -2.45 6.75
CA LEU A 41 11.26 -1.90 5.56
C LEU A 41 11.74 -2.57 4.25
N VAL A 42 12.97 -3.08 4.23
CA VAL A 42 13.49 -3.87 3.10
C VAL A 42 12.91 -5.28 3.10
N ALA A 43 12.79 -5.91 4.27
CA ALA A 43 12.23 -7.26 4.44
C ALA A 43 10.71 -7.32 4.23
N GLU A 44 10.00 -6.24 4.58
CA GLU A 44 8.57 -6.08 4.34
C GLU A 44 8.32 -4.98 3.30
N PRO A 45 8.72 -5.21 2.03
CA PRO A 45 8.58 -4.22 0.99
C PRO A 45 7.09 -3.90 0.81
N ARG A 46 6.78 -2.61 0.89
CA ARG A 46 5.44 -2.12 0.47
C ARG A 46 5.16 -2.62 -0.95
N ALA A 47 3.90 -2.98 -1.22
CA ALA A 47 3.46 -3.69 -2.41
C ALA A 47 4.25 -3.31 -3.68
N ARG A 48 5.09 -4.24 -4.13
CA ARG A 48 5.87 -4.18 -5.37
C ARG A 48 5.32 -5.26 -6.29
N VAL A 49 4.87 -4.87 -7.46
CA VAL A 49 4.22 -5.77 -8.42
C VAL A 49 4.83 -5.53 -9.80
N THR A 50 5.33 -6.59 -10.42
CA THR A 50 5.71 -6.55 -11.83
C THR A 50 4.45 -6.58 -12.66
N THR A 51 4.14 -5.47 -13.33
CA THR A 51 2.99 -5.34 -14.23
C THR A 51 3.44 -5.50 -15.68
N SER A 52 2.49 -5.62 -16.60
CA SER A 52 2.77 -5.58 -18.05
C SER A 52 3.46 -4.28 -18.52
N ALA A 53 3.40 -3.22 -17.72
CA ALA A 53 4.00 -1.91 -18.00
C ALA A 53 5.27 -1.62 -17.19
N GLY A 54 5.85 -2.64 -16.54
CA GLY A 54 7.02 -2.52 -15.69
C GLY A 54 6.69 -2.59 -14.20
N GLU A 55 7.64 -2.19 -13.39
CA GLU A 55 7.57 -2.35 -11.94
C GLU A 55 6.71 -1.28 -11.28
N LEU A 56 5.60 -1.70 -10.69
CA LEU A 56 4.75 -0.86 -9.85
C LEU A 56 5.18 -0.99 -8.39
N VAL A 57 5.49 0.13 -7.77
CA VAL A 57 5.84 0.23 -6.36
C VAL A 57 4.89 1.17 -5.66
N VAL A 58 4.10 0.66 -4.73
CA VAL A 58 3.18 1.48 -3.93
C VAL A 58 3.85 1.83 -2.60
N ARG A 59 3.86 3.13 -2.27
CA ARG A 59 4.33 3.70 -1.01
C ARG A 59 3.13 4.23 -0.22
N ALA A 60 3.35 4.63 1.03
CA ALA A 60 2.26 5.09 1.90
C ALA A 60 1.47 6.29 1.35
N ARG A 61 2.11 7.16 0.55
CA ARG A 61 1.48 8.38 0.00
C ARG A 61 1.73 8.61 -1.48
N ALA A 62 2.31 7.63 -2.19
CA ALA A 62 2.64 7.75 -3.59
C ALA A 62 2.72 6.37 -4.23
N ALA A 63 2.56 6.29 -5.54
CA ALA A 63 2.89 5.11 -6.32
C ALA A 63 3.92 5.50 -7.39
N VAL A 64 4.77 4.54 -7.77
CA VAL A 64 5.80 4.72 -8.78
C VAL A 64 5.69 3.57 -9.78
N LEU A 65 5.64 3.87 -11.07
CA LEU A 65 5.71 2.88 -12.14
C LEU A 65 6.99 3.11 -12.94
N ASP A 66 7.89 2.13 -12.92
CA ASP A 66 9.18 2.16 -13.63
C ASP A 66 9.93 3.49 -13.44
N GLY A 67 10.07 3.90 -12.17
CA GLY A 67 10.72 5.15 -11.77
C GLY A 67 9.87 6.42 -11.93
N ARG A 68 8.70 6.38 -12.56
CA ARG A 68 7.81 7.55 -12.71
C ARG A 68 6.79 7.63 -11.57
N VAL A 69 6.74 8.78 -10.90
CA VAL A 69 5.74 9.04 -9.85
C VAL A 69 4.36 9.18 -10.46
N LEU A 70 3.38 8.50 -9.87
CA LEU A 70 1.96 8.57 -10.23
C LEU A 70 1.25 9.54 -9.28
N GLU A 71 0.84 10.69 -9.83
CA GLU A 71 0.08 11.71 -9.09
C GLU A 71 -1.35 11.23 -8.84
N LEU A 72 -1.62 10.75 -7.63
CA LEU A 72 -2.92 10.19 -7.24
C LEU A 72 -3.41 10.83 -5.94
N ALA A 73 -4.68 11.21 -5.94
CA ALA A 73 -5.39 11.58 -4.72
C ALA A 73 -5.53 10.36 -3.76
N PRO A 74 -5.82 10.57 -2.47
CA PRO A 74 -5.85 9.49 -1.47
C PRO A 74 -6.77 8.30 -1.82
N GLY A 75 -7.96 8.55 -2.38
CA GLY A 75 -8.90 7.49 -2.78
C GLY A 75 -8.36 6.57 -3.89
N PRO A 76 -8.02 7.12 -5.08
CA PRO A 76 -7.38 6.35 -6.15
C PRO A 76 -6.10 5.63 -5.70
N LEU A 77 -5.26 6.27 -4.87
CA LEU A 77 -4.07 5.63 -4.32
C LEU A 77 -4.43 4.42 -3.42
N ALA A 78 -5.47 4.52 -2.59
CA ALA A 78 -5.92 3.42 -1.76
C ALA A 78 -6.40 2.21 -2.60
N VAL A 79 -7.14 2.47 -3.69
CA VAL A 79 -7.54 1.43 -4.65
C VAL A 79 -6.32 0.77 -5.28
N LEU A 80 -5.36 1.54 -5.79
CA LEU A 80 -4.13 1.00 -6.38
C LEU A 80 -3.32 0.20 -5.35
N THR A 81 -3.26 0.66 -4.11
CA THR A 81 -2.60 -0.05 -2.99
C THR A 81 -3.25 -1.41 -2.77
N ARG A 82 -4.58 -1.47 -2.72
CA ARG A 82 -5.31 -2.72 -2.50
C ARG A 82 -5.12 -3.71 -3.64
N LEU A 83 -5.14 -3.22 -4.88
CA LEU A 83 -4.88 -4.03 -6.08
C LEU A 83 -3.43 -4.55 -6.13
N ALA A 84 -2.45 -3.71 -5.78
CA ALA A 84 -1.04 -4.11 -5.74
C ALA A 84 -0.80 -5.17 -4.66
N ALA A 85 -1.40 -5.02 -3.48
CA ALA A 85 -1.32 -6.02 -2.42
C ALA A 85 -1.93 -7.38 -2.80
N ALA A 86 -2.85 -7.39 -3.78
CA ALA A 86 -3.46 -8.62 -4.29
C ALA A 86 -2.61 -9.32 -5.36
N GLY A 87 -1.53 -8.71 -5.86
CA GLY A 87 -0.56 -9.36 -6.76
C GLY A 87 -1.18 -9.97 -8.02
N GLY A 88 -2.18 -9.31 -8.62
CA GLY A 88 -2.88 -9.79 -9.83
C GLY A 88 -4.12 -10.65 -9.57
N VAL A 89 -4.40 -11.01 -8.31
CA VAL A 89 -5.67 -11.63 -7.92
C VAL A 89 -6.82 -10.63 -8.08
N VAL A 90 -8.00 -11.13 -8.48
CA VAL A 90 -9.21 -10.31 -8.59
C VAL A 90 -9.65 -9.85 -7.21
N VAL A 91 -9.73 -8.53 -7.04
CA VAL A 91 -10.24 -7.87 -5.84
C VAL A 91 -11.71 -7.51 -6.08
N ALA A 92 -12.57 -7.90 -5.16
CA ALA A 92 -14.00 -7.61 -5.24
C ALA A 92 -14.29 -6.12 -5.07
N ARG A 93 -15.42 -5.66 -5.60
CA ARG A 93 -15.85 -4.27 -5.48
C ARG A 93 -16.00 -3.81 -4.03
N ALA A 94 -16.62 -4.65 -3.21
CA ALA A 94 -16.81 -4.39 -1.78
C ALA A 94 -15.47 -4.20 -1.05
N ASP A 95 -14.45 -4.98 -1.40
CA ASP A 95 -13.11 -4.86 -0.79
C ASP A 95 -12.40 -3.56 -1.21
N LEU A 96 -12.62 -3.10 -2.44
CA LEU A 96 -12.12 -1.80 -2.90
C LEU A 96 -12.87 -0.64 -2.25
N LEU A 97 -14.19 -0.76 -2.10
CA LEU A 97 -15.02 0.22 -1.41
C LEU A 97 -14.58 0.38 0.05
N ALA A 98 -14.33 -0.73 0.75
CA ALA A 98 -13.85 -0.73 2.13
C ALA A 98 -12.47 -0.07 2.29
N ALA A 99 -11.67 0.01 1.22
CA ALA A 99 -10.37 0.68 1.23
C ALA A 99 -10.47 2.20 0.97
N LEU A 100 -11.59 2.69 0.44
CA LEU A 100 -11.75 4.09 0.09
C LEU A 100 -12.05 4.96 1.33
N PRO A 101 -11.34 6.08 1.54
CA PRO A 101 -11.65 7.01 2.60
C PRO A 101 -12.98 7.73 2.29
N SER A 102 -13.97 7.55 3.17
CA SER A 102 -15.26 8.25 3.13
C SER A 102 -16.12 7.99 1.88
N ALA A 103 -15.95 6.86 1.20
CA ALA A 103 -16.81 6.46 0.08
C ALA A 103 -18.09 5.79 0.59
N VAL A 104 -19.21 6.11 -0.05
CA VAL A 104 -20.55 5.68 0.40
C VAL A 104 -21.21 4.70 -0.58
N ASP A 105 -20.72 4.63 -1.83
CA ASP A 105 -21.33 3.79 -2.85
C ASP A 105 -20.34 3.19 -3.86
N ASP A 106 -20.90 2.27 -4.64
CA ASP A 106 -20.26 1.51 -5.70
C ASP A 106 -19.77 2.39 -6.86
N HIS A 107 -20.31 3.59 -7.04
CA HIS A 107 -19.87 4.53 -8.07
C HIS A 107 -18.52 5.16 -7.72
N ALA A 108 -18.25 5.39 -6.42
CA ALA A 108 -16.96 5.87 -5.96
C ALA A 108 -15.79 4.95 -6.36
N VAL A 109 -16.01 3.63 -6.39
CA VAL A 109 -15.01 2.65 -6.85
C VAL A 109 -14.70 2.84 -8.34
N ASP A 110 -15.71 3.01 -9.19
CA ASP A 110 -15.48 3.25 -10.62
C ASP A 110 -14.71 4.54 -10.87
N VAL A 111 -15.09 5.61 -10.19
CA VAL A 111 -14.41 6.91 -10.32
C VAL A 111 -12.95 6.77 -9.90
N ALA A 112 -12.69 6.12 -8.76
CA ALA A 112 -11.34 5.88 -8.29
C ALA A 112 -10.51 5.02 -9.26
N VAL A 113 -11.08 3.93 -9.78
CA VAL A 113 -10.44 3.08 -10.81
C VAL A 113 -10.17 3.86 -12.09
N GLY A 114 -11.10 4.72 -12.52
CA GLY A 114 -10.93 5.61 -13.67
C GLY A 114 -9.75 6.55 -13.49
N ARG A 115 -9.59 7.15 -12.30
CA ARG A 115 -8.43 8.00 -11.97
C ARG A 115 -7.12 7.22 -11.93
N VAL A 116 -7.13 5.99 -11.44
CA VAL A 116 -5.96 5.10 -11.48
C VAL A 116 -5.57 4.78 -12.93
N ARG A 117 -6.54 4.43 -13.77
CA ARG A 117 -6.30 4.17 -15.20
C ARG A 117 -5.74 5.38 -15.94
N ALA A 118 -6.20 6.59 -15.60
CA ALA A 118 -5.75 7.81 -16.27
C ALA A 118 -4.24 8.10 -16.10
N VAL A 119 -3.59 7.56 -15.07
CA VAL A 119 -2.14 7.75 -14.83
C VAL A 119 -1.31 6.52 -15.19
N LEU A 120 -1.94 5.42 -15.61
CA LEU A 120 -1.29 4.17 -15.97
C LEU A 120 -1.43 3.91 -17.47
N PRO A 121 -0.52 3.14 -18.08
CA PRO A 121 -0.73 2.61 -19.42
C PRO A 121 -1.98 1.72 -19.48
N ASP A 122 -2.59 1.69 -20.67
CA ASP A 122 -3.78 0.89 -20.91
C ASP A 122 -3.55 -0.60 -20.63
N GLY A 123 -4.57 -1.25 -20.07
CA GLY A 123 -4.54 -2.69 -19.80
C GLY A 123 -3.87 -3.10 -18.48
N VAL A 124 -3.18 -2.19 -17.77
CA VAL A 124 -2.57 -2.48 -16.46
C VAL A 124 -3.63 -2.79 -15.40
N VAL A 125 -4.78 -2.10 -15.42
CA VAL A 125 -5.91 -2.38 -14.53
C VAL A 125 -7.07 -2.96 -15.31
N ARG A 126 -7.37 -4.25 -15.11
CA ARG A 126 -8.45 -4.96 -15.80
C ARG A 126 -9.70 -5.08 -14.95
N THR A 127 -10.85 -4.92 -15.61
CA THR A 127 -12.15 -5.25 -15.03
C THR A 127 -12.45 -6.72 -15.32
N VAL A 128 -12.81 -7.46 -14.28
CA VAL A 128 -13.36 -8.81 -14.41
C VAL A 128 -14.86 -8.72 -14.18
N VAL A 129 -15.62 -8.90 -15.25
CA VAL A 129 -17.07 -8.72 -15.28
C VAL A 129 -17.73 -9.47 -14.12
N LYS A 130 -18.57 -8.77 -13.35
CA LYS A 130 -19.29 -9.26 -12.15
C LYS A 130 -18.40 -9.73 -10.98
N ARG A 131 -17.07 -9.60 -11.06
CA ARG A 131 -16.16 -10.06 -10.00
C ARG A 131 -15.33 -8.95 -9.38
N GLY A 132 -14.96 -7.91 -10.14
CA GLY A 132 -14.21 -6.78 -9.63
C GLY A 132 -13.06 -6.38 -10.54
N TYR A 133 -11.89 -6.10 -9.96
CA TYR A 133 -10.73 -5.55 -10.69
C TYR A 133 -9.44 -6.26 -10.30
N ARG A 134 -8.46 -6.26 -11.20
CA ARG A 134 -7.13 -6.82 -10.94
C ARG A 134 -6.05 -5.99 -11.63
N LEU A 135 -4.80 -6.13 -11.16
CA LEU A 135 -3.64 -5.74 -11.96
C LEU A 135 -3.32 -6.83 -12.99
N GLU A 136 -2.91 -6.42 -14.17
CA GLU A 136 -2.27 -7.32 -15.13
C GLU A 136 -0.78 -7.43 -14.77
N THR A 137 -0.43 -8.57 -14.19
CA THR A 137 0.95 -8.89 -13.81
C THR A 137 1.68 -9.55 -14.97
N ALA A 138 2.99 -9.30 -15.07
CA ALA A 138 3.85 -9.94 -16.06
C ALA A 138 4.14 -11.41 -15.71
#